data_AF-A0A962XTD6-F1
#
_entry.id   AF-A0A962XTD6-F1
#
_cell.length_a   1.000
_cell.length_b   1.000
_cell.length_c   1.000
_cell.angle_alpha   90.00
_cell.angle_beta   90.00
_cell.angle_gamma   90.00
#
_symmetry.space_group_name_H-M   'P 1'
#
loop_
_entity.id
_entity.type
_entity.pdbx_description
1 polymer ?
#
loop_
_entity_poly.entity_id
_entity_poly.type
_entity_poly.pdbx_seq_one_letter_code
_entity_poly.pdbx_strand_id
1 'polypeptide(L)'
;LGKPTDEQKTQWFFQKYVRDFPRGGEIVLFDRSWYNRAVVERVFGFCSDEEYENFMIGCPGFEKDIVRQGTILVKLYFSVTKEEQARRFERRKNDPLRQWKLSEIDVQAQDRWDQFTNQKYEMLRRTNTTHSPWTIVRSNDKHQARLNAIKVILNAVPYERLNPELDFVPDHDVVVSGSRELELMEAQRLREGRFIG
;
A
#
# COMPACT_ATOMS: atom_id res chain seq x y z
N LEU A 1 4.49 9.03 9.06
CA LEU A 1 5.88 9.45 9.35
C LEU A 1 6.37 10.41 8.26
N GLY A 2 7.09 11.47 8.63
CA GLY A 2 7.65 12.44 7.68
C GLY A 2 8.87 11.91 6.92
N LYS A 3 9.49 12.79 6.11
CA LYS A 3 10.78 12.53 5.45
C LYS A 3 11.82 12.16 6.53
N PRO A 4 12.66 11.13 6.31
CA PRO A 4 13.68 10.76 7.29
C PRO A 4 14.66 11.92 7.55
N THR A 5 15.01 12.12 8.82
CA THR A 5 16.10 13.03 9.22
C THR A 5 17.45 12.52 8.73
N ASP A 6 18.49 13.37 8.72
CA ASP A 6 19.81 12.94 8.25
C ASP A 6 20.39 11.81 9.11
N GLU A 7 20.15 11.82 10.42
CA GLU A 7 20.47 10.71 11.31
C GLU A 7 19.66 9.43 10.98
N GLN A 8 18.37 9.55 10.67
CA GLN A 8 17.55 8.39 10.31
C GLN A 8 17.98 7.75 8.99
N LYS A 9 18.64 8.49 8.09
CA LYS A 9 19.20 7.95 6.85
C LYS A 9 20.45 7.10 7.12
N THR A 10 21.18 7.33 8.20
CA THR A 10 22.33 6.51 8.60
C THR A 10 21.94 5.31 9.46
N GLN A 11 20.67 5.18 9.82
CA GLN A 11 20.12 4.07 10.60
C GLN A 11 19.68 2.92 9.69
N TRP A 12 19.47 1.75 10.30
CA TRP A 12 18.77 0.68 9.60
C TRP A 12 17.37 1.16 9.17
N PHE A 13 17.02 0.98 7.90
CA PHE A 13 15.81 1.58 7.32
C PHE A 13 14.53 1.29 8.10
N PHE A 14 14.38 0.08 8.63
CA PHE A 14 13.20 -0.33 9.40
C PHE A 14 13.17 0.24 10.83
N GLN A 15 14.31 0.70 11.37
CA GLN A 15 14.45 1.15 12.77
C GLN A 15 13.50 2.29 13.13
N LYS A 16 13.21 3.20 12.19
CA LYS A 16 12.24 4.28 12.45
C LYS A 16 10.80 3.76 12.56
N TYR A 17 10.45 2.68 11.87
CA TYR A 17 9.11 2.10 11.89
C TYR A 17 8.89 1.19 13.09
N VAL A 18 9.91 0.40 13.46
CA VAL A 18 9.86 -0.52 14.61
C VAL A 18 9.55 0.21 15.92
N ARG A 19 9.96 1.49 16.04
CA ARG A 19 9.63 2.34 17.19
C ARG A 19 8.14 2.54 17.42
N ASP A 20 7.34 2.49 16.35
CA ASP A 20 5.88 2.71 16.39
C ASP A 20 5.10 1.39 16.40
N PHE A 21 5.75 0.24 16.63
CA PHE A 21 5.07 -1.05 16.59
C PHE A 21 4.12 -1.26 17.76
N PRO A 22 3.00 -1.98 17.53
CA PRO A 22 2.01 -2.21 18.58
C PRO A 22 2.60 -3.05 19.70
N ARG A 23 2.21 -2.71 20.93
CA ARG A 23 2.29 -3.60 22.10
C ARG A 23 1.06 -4.50 22.13
N GLY A 24 1.06 -5.48 23.04
CA GLY A 24 -0.10 -6.35 23.23
C GLY A 24 -1.37 -5.54 23.53
N GLY A 25 -2.41 -5.73 22.71
CA GLY A 25 -3.70 -5.03 22.81
C GLY A 25 -3.80 -3.73 22.03
N GLU A 26 -2.72 -3.27 21.38
CA GLU A 26 -2.73 -2.06 20.57
C GLU A 26 -3.04 -2.36 19.08
N ILE A 27 -3.71 -1.41 18.44
CA ILE A 27 -3.88 -1.37 16.99
C ILE A 27 -3.11 -0.15 16.48
N VAL A 28 -2.15 -0.37 15.59
CA VAL A 28 -1.38 0.70 14.95
C VAL A 28 -1.73 0.76 13.46
N LEU A 29 -2.08 1.96 12.99
CA LEU A 29 -2.39 2.23 11.59
C LEU A 29 -1.26 3.04 10.95
N PHE A 30 -0.59 2.45 9.98
CA PHE A 30 0.45 3.12 9.19
C PHE A 30 -0.18 3.84 7.99
N ASP A 31 -0.39 5.16 8.10
CA ASP A 31 -0.65 6.02 6.94
C ASP A 31 0.66 6.22 6.16
N ARG A 32 0.82 5.35 5.15
CA ARG A 32 2.11 4.95 4.55
C ARG A 32 3.01 4.18 5.53
N SER A 33 3.96 3.43 5.00
CA SER A 33 4.82 2.53 5.78
C SER A 33 6.23 2.46 5.21
N TRP A 34 6.99 1.42 5.56
CA TRP A 34 8.29 1.09 4.96
C TRP A 34 8.23 0.91 3.43
N TYR A 35 7.04 0.64 2.88
CA TYR A 35 6.81 0.55 1.43
C TYR A 35 6.99 1.86 0.66
N ASN A 36 7.22 2.99 1.32
CA ASN A 36 7.69 4.20 0.64
C ASN A 36 8.95 3.92 -0.20
N ARG A 37 9.86 3.07 0.29
CA ARG A 37 11.08 2.69 -0.44
C ARG A 37 10.80 1.86 -1.69
N ALA A 38 9.78 1.01 -1.65
CA ALA A 38 9.37 0.17 -2.77
C ALA A 38 8.80 0.96 -3.95
N VAL A 39 8.24 2.14 -3.69
CA VAL A 39 7.47 2.89 -4.69
C VAL A 39 7.98 4.32 -4.83
N VAL A 40 7.68 5.18 -3.86
CA VAL A 40 7.93 6.63 -3.97
C VAL A 40 9.42 6.94 -4.04
N GLU A 41 10.23 6.37 -3.14
CA GLU A 41 11.67 6.64 -3.13
C GLU A 41 12.32 6.13 -4.42
N ARG A 42 11.87 4.98 -4.96
CA ARG A 42 12.39 4.43 -6.22
C ARG A 42 12.00 5.29 -7.43
N VAL A 43 10.75 5.74 -7.52
CA VAL A 43 10.27 6.55 -8.66
C VAL A 43 10.94 7.93 -8.72
N PHE A 44 11.19 8.55 -7.56
CA PHE A 44 11.79 9.89 -7.49
C PHE A 44 13.30 9.89 -7.23
N GLY A 45 13.93 8.73 -7.09
CA GLY A 45 15.37 8.63 -6.82
C GLY A 45 15.78 9.12 -5.44
N PHE A 46 14.92 8.95 -4.43
CA PHE A 46 15.24 9.29 -3.02
C PHE A 46 16.01 8.19 -2.28
N CYS A 47 16.21 7.03 -2.92
CA CYS A 47 17.08 5.97 -2.46
C CYS A 47 17.98 5.50 -3.61
N SER A 48 19.14 4.94 -3.29
CA SER A 48 19.99 4.30 -4.30
C SER A 48 19.39 2.97 -4.79
N ASP A 49 19.89 2.48 -5.93
CA ASP A 49 19.52 1.16 -6.46
C ASP A 49 19.85 0.04 -5.47
N GLU A 50 20.99 0.15 -4.78
CA GLU A 50 21.40 -0.79 -3.75
C GLU A 50 20.46 -0.75 -2.54
N GLU A 51 20.06 0.43 -2.07
CA GLU A 51 19.10 0.57 -0.97
C GLU A 51 17.73 -0.01 -1.31
N TYR A 52 17.27 0.20 -2.54
CA TYR A 52 16.03 -0.37 -3.05
C TYR A 52 16.08 -1.89 -3.08
N GLU A 53 17.13 -2.47 -3.68
CA GLU A 53 17.28 -3.93 -3.77
C GLU A 53 17.42 -4.58 -2.39
N ASN A 54 18.23 -4.00 -1.50
CA ASN A 54 18.36 -4.47 -0.12
C ASN A 54 17.01 -4.45 0.61
N PHE A 55 16.20 -3.40 0.42
CA PHE A 55 14.85 -3.34 0.98
C PHE A 55 13.95 -4.43 0.40
N MET A 56 13.94 -4.60 -0.92
CA MET A 56 13.06 -5.57 -1.59
C MET A 56 13.40 -7.02 -1.22
N ILE A 57 14.67 -7.33 -0.97
CA ILE A 57 15.12 -8.64 -0.49
C ILE A 57 14.78 -8.83 0.99
N GLY A 58 15.04 -7.82 1.84
CA GLY A 58 14.88 -7.94 3.29
C GLY A 58 13.43 -7.84 3.79
N CYS A 59 12.56 -7.10 3.08
CA CYS A 59 11.20 -6.81 3.52
C CYS A 59 10.35 -8.06 3.81
N PRO A 60 10.31 -9.10 2.95
CA PRO A 60 9.56 -10.32 3.25
C PRO A 60 10.03 -11.04 4.52
N GLY A 61 11.34 -11.03 4.79
CA GLY A 61 11.93 -11.63 5.99
C GLY A 61 11.58 -10.84 7.25
N PHE A 62 11.68 -9.52 7.18
CA PHE A 62 11.24 -8.62 8.26
C PHE A 62 9.77 -8.86 8.63
N GLU A 63 8.88 -8.89 7.63
CA GLU A 63 7.44 -9.13 7.85
C GLU A 63 7.17 -10.54 8.39
N LYS A 64 7.91 -11.55 7.93
CA LYS A 64 7.81 -12.92 8.42
C LYS A 64 8.11 -13.01 9.90
N ASP A 65 9.17 -12.36 10.35
CA ASP A 65 9.59 -12.39 11.75
C ASP A 65 8.56 -11.72 12.67
N ILE A 66 7.94 -10.63 12.20
CA ILE A 66 6.88 -9.92 12.93
C ILE A 66 5.64 -10.80 13.07
N VAL A 67 5.17 -11.39 11.97
CA VAL A 67 3.98 -12.26 11.97
C VAL A 67 4.21 -13.51 12.82
N ARG A 68 5.41 -14.10 12.76
CA ARG A 68 5.78 -15.27 13.57
C ARG A 68 5.74 -14.99 15.08
N GLN A 69 5.90 -13.74 15.50
CA GLN A 69 5.81 -13.32 16.91
C GLN A 69 4.38 -12.97 17.35
N GLY A 70 3.37 -13.22 16.51
CA GLY A 70 1.96 -13.05 16.85
C GLY A 70 1.36 -11.71 16.44
N THR A 71 2.12 -10.83 15.78
CA THR A 71 1.59 -9.58 15.25
C THR A 71 0.75 -9.86 14.00
N ILE A 72 -0.52 -9.46 14.03
CA ILE A 72 -1.40 -9.52 12.86
C ILE A 72 -1.04 -8.35 11.92
N LEU A 73 -0.43 -8.65 10.78
CA LEU A 73 -0.04 -7.67 9.78
C LEU A 73 -1.01 -7.67 8.60
N VAL A 74 -1.81 -6.61 8.47
CA VAL A 74 -2.74 -6.41 7.34
C VAL A 74 -2.17 -5.38 6.38
N LYS A 75 -1.88 -5.78 5.14
CA LYS A 75 -1.35 -4.89 4.09
C LYS A 75 -2.42 -4.53 3.07
N LEU A 76 -2.79 -3.25 3.03
CA LEU A 76 -3.82 -2.73 2.12
C LEU A 76 -3.20 -1.81 1.06
N TYR A 77 -3.46 -2.10 -0.22
CA TYR A 77 -3.11 -1.20 -1.33
C TYR A 77 -4.39 -0.62 -1.94
N PHE A 78 -4.59 0.68 -1.81
CA PHE A 78 -5.73 1.36 -2.41
C PHE A 78 -5.44 1.70 -3.87
N SER A 79 -6.02 0.94 -4.79
CA SER A 79 -5.87 1.15 -6.24
C SER A 79 -6.92 2.15 -6.72
N VAL A 80 -6.51 3.18 -7.43
CA VAL A 80 -7.39 4.16 -8.07
C VAL A 80 -7.04 4.18 -9.56
N THR A 81 -8.00 4.42 -10.43
CA THR A 81 -7.68 4.56 -11.87
C THR A 81 -7.04 5.91 -12.15
N LYS A 82 -6.29 5.99 -13.26
CA LYS A 82 -5.59 7.21 -13.67
C LYS A 82 -6.52 8.40 -13.81
N GLU A 83 -7.71 8.18 -14.37
CA GLU A 83 -8.74 9.20 -14.61
C GLU A 83 -9.34 9.69 -13.29
N GLU A 84 -9.61 8.77 -12.36
CA GLU A 84 -10.16 9.12 -11.05
C GLU A 84 -9.12 9.86 -10.20
N GLN A 85 -7.84 9.48 -10.30
CA GLN A 85 -6.75 10.20 -9.66
C GLN A 85 -6.68 11.64 -10.18
N ALA A 86 -6.69 11.85 -11.50
CA ALA A 86 -6.71 13.18 -12.11
C ALA A 86 -7.93 14.01 -11.66
N ARG A 87 -9.13 13.42 -11.68
CA ARG A 87 -10.36 14.08 -11.20
C ARG A 87 -10.25 14.52 -9.75
N ARG A 88 -9.65 13.67 -8.89
CA ARG A 88 -9.43 14.00 -7.47
C ARG A 88 -8.44 15.14 -7.29
N PHE A 89 -7.40 15.21 -8.12
CA PHE A 89 -6.44 16.31 -8.07
C PHE A 89 -7.06 17.62 -8.48
N GLU A 90 -7.78 17.66 -9.59
CA GLU A 90 -8.44 18.88 -10.04
C GLU A 90 -9.44 19.40 -9.00
N ARG A 91 -10.21 18.50 -8.37
CA ARG A 91 -11.10 18.89 -7.27
C ARG A 91 -10.35 19.47 -6.07
N ARG A 92 -9.18 18.94 -5.70
CA ARG A 92 -8.40 19.46 -4.56
C ARG A 92 -7.85 20.87 -4.84
N LYS A 93 -7.51 21.16 -6.09
CA LYS A 93 -7.02 22.49 -6.51
C LYS A 93 -8.08 23.57 -6.26
N ASN A 94 -9.35 23.23 -6.51
CA ASN A 94 -10.49 24.13 -6.44
C ASN A 94 -11.26 24.10 -5.11
N ASP A 95 -10.82 23.28 -4.13
CA ASP A 95 -11.48 23.09 -2.82
C ASP A 95 -10.58 23.63 -1.69
N PRO A 96 -10.88 24.83 -1.14
CA PRO A 96 -10.06 25.48 -0.10
C PRO A 96 -9.81 24.60 1.14
N LEU A 97 -10.73 23.68 1.47
CA LEU A 97 -10.60 22.79 2.61
C LEU A 97 -9.64 21.61 2.36
N ARG A 98 -9.23 21.40 1.11
CA ARG A 98 -8.41 20.26 0.67
C ARG A 98 -7.13 20.64 -0.06
N GLN A 99 -6.92 21.91 -0.36
CA GLN A 99 -5.72 22.41 -1.05
C GLN A 99 -4.42 21.99 -0.35
N TRP A 100 -4.39 21.99 0.99
CA TRP A 100 -3.22 21.56 1.78
C TRP A 100 -2.78 20.10 1.54
N LYS A 101 -3.63 19.27 0.93
CA LYS A 101 -3.33 17.86 0.58
C LYS A 101 -2.66 17.70 -0.78
N LEU A 102 -2.32 18.79 -1.46
CA LEU A 102 -1.55 18.76 -2.69
C LEU A 102 -0.08 18.92 -2.35
N SER A 103 0.72 17.90 -2.66
CA SER A 103 2.18 18.01 -2.67
C SER A 103 2.71 18.04 -4.11
N GLU A 104 3.90 18.60 -4.29
CA GLU A 104 4.59 18.60 -5.59
C GLU A 104 4.80 17.18 -6.13
N ILE A 105 5.10 16.24 -5.23
CA ILE A 105 5.19 14.80 -5.52
C ILE A 105 3.89 14.26 -6.12
N ASP A 106 2.75 14.68 -5.57
CA ASP A 106 1.45 14.19 -6.03
C ASP A 106 1.09 14.69 -7.43
N VAL A 107 1.51 15.91 -7.80
CA VAL A 107 1.32 16.46 -9.15
C VAL A 107 2.17 15.67 -10.16
N GLN A 108 3.44 15.41 -9.82
CA GLN A 108 4.35 14.66 -10.68
C GLN A 108 3.97 13.17 -10.79
N ALA A 109 3.19 12.64 -9.85
CA ALA A 109 2.77 11.23 -9.87
C ALA A 109 1.89 10.89 -11.09
N GLN A 110 1.09 11.86 -11.57
CA GLN A 110 0.24 11.67 -12.74
C GLN A 110 1.07 11.47 -14.02
N ASP A 111 2.15 12.25 -14.17
CA ASP A 111 3.08 12.16 -15.31
C ASP A 111 3.93 10.89 -15.24
N ARG A 112 4.24 10.43 -14.03
CA ARG A 112 5.05 9.23 -13.77
C ARG A 112 4.20 7.96 -13.58
N TRP A 113 2.93 7.97 -14.02
CA TRP A 113 1.98 6.88 -13.81
C TRP A 113 2.54 5.49 -14.16
N ASP A 114 3.19 5.39 -15.32
CA ASP A 114 3.77 4.12 -15.79
C ASP A 114 4.91 3.64 -14.87
N GLN A 115 5.73 4.56 -14.34
CA GLN A 115 6.79 4.23 -13.38
C GLN A 115 6.18 3.71 -12.07
N PHE A 116 5.16 4.38 -11.56
CA PHE A 116 4.41 3.94 -10.37
C PHE A 116 3.77 2.58 -10.56
N THR A 117 3.18 2.33 -11.73
CA THR A 117 2.54 1.05 -12.04
C THR A 117 3.56 -0.09 -12.11
N ASN A 118 4.73 0.16 -12.71
CA ASN A 118 5.84 -0.79 -12.68
C ASN A 118 6.32 -1.08 -11.26
N GLN A 119 6.50 -0.05 -10.42
CA GLN A 119 6.93 -0.26 -9.03
C GLN A 119 5.87 -0.97 -8.18
N LYS A 120 4.58 -0.72 -8.40
CA LYS A 120 3.49 -1.50 -7.80
C LYS A 120 3.62 -2.97 -8.17
N TYR A 121 3.85 -3.30 -9.44
CA TYR A 121 4.05 -4.68 -9.88
C TYR A 121 5.24 -5.33 -9.17
N GLU A 122 6.41 -4.71 -9.18
CA GLU A 122 7.62 -5.25 -8.52
C GLU A 122 7.44 -5.42 -7.00
N MET A 123 6.80 -4.44 -6.36
CA MET A 123 6.45 -4.48 -4.94
C MET A 123 5.56 -5.70 -4.63
N LEU A 124 4.46 -5.85 -5.36
CA LEU A 124 3.53 -6.97 -5.16
C LEU A 124 4.24 -8.29 -5.45
N ARG A 125 4.97 -8.40 -6.55
CA ARG A 125 5.64 -9.63 -6.98
C ARG A 125 6.62 -10.16 -5.94
N ARG A 126 7.40 -9.27 -5.32
CA ARG A 126 8.47 -9.67 -4.37
C ARG A 126 8.01 -9.74 -2.93
N THR A 127 6.91 -9.08 -2.56
CA THR A 127 6.47 -8.97 -1.15
C THR A 127 5.06 -9.48 -0.86
N ASN A 128 4.31 -9.94 -1.87
CA ASN A 128 3.08 -10.70 -1.65
C ASN A 128 3.43 -12.14 -1.25
N THR A 129 3.43 -12.42 0.05
CA THR A 129 3.82 -13.72 0.60
C THR A 129 2.63 -14.40 1.28
N THR A 130 2.75 -15.70 1.58
CA THR A 130 1.69 -16.44 2.27
C THR A 130 1.48 -15.98 3.72
N HIS A 131 2.56 -15.59 4.41
CA HIS A 131 2.50 -15.08 5.79
C HIS A 131 2.16 -13.59 5.87
N SER A 132 2.40 -12.82 4.82
CA SER A 132 2.02 -11.41 4.72
C SER A 132 1.52 -11.10 3.31
N PRO A 133 0.26 -11.47 2.99
CA PRO A 133 -0.31 -11.22 1.68
C PRO A 133 -0.68 -9.74 1.53
N TRP A 134 -0.68 -9.28 0.28
CA TRP A 134 -1.26 -7.99 -0.08
C TRP A 134 -2.75 -8.13 -0.34
N THR A 135 -3.51 -7.14 0.10
CA THR A 135 -4.92 -6.97 -0.26
C THR A 135 -5.09 -5.67 -1.05
N ILE A 136 -5.63 -5.78 -2.26
CA ILE A 136 -5.88 -4.65 -3.14
C ILE A 136 -7.33 -4.20 -2.94
N VAL A 137 -7.52 -2.90 -2.71
CA VAL A 137 -8.84 -2.28 -2.55
C VAL A 137 -9.06 -1.30 -3.70
N ARG A 138 -9.98 -1.60 -4.61
CA ARG A 138 -10.43 -0.67 -5.64
C ARG A 138 -11.11 0.51 -4.97
N SER A 139 -10.57 1.70 -5.21
CA SER A 139 -10.85 2.89 -4.40
C SER A 139 -11.47 4.04 -5.17
N ASN A 140 -12.02 3.77 -6.36
CA ASN A 140 -12.72 4.77 -7.17
C ASN A 140 -13.93 5.33 -6.42
N ASP A 141 -14.77 4.45 -5.84
CA ASP A 141 -15.75 4.82 -4.83
C ASP A 141 -15.11 4.75 -3.43
N LYS A 142 -15.06 5.89 -2.74
CA LYS A 142 -14.47 5.97 -1.39
C LYS A 142 -15.32 5.28 -0.33
N HIS A 143 -16.64 5.29 -0.46
CA HIS A 143 -17.52 4.68 0.54
C HIS A 143 -17.38 3.16 0.49
N GLN A 144 -17.44 2.59 -0.71
CA GLN A 144 -17.23 1.16 -0.90
C GLN A 144 -15.83 0.72 -0.46
N ALA A 145 -14.79 1.48 -0.80
CA ALA A 145 -13.42 1.16 -0.38
C ALA A 145 -13.24 1.17 1.14
N ARG A 146 -13.85 2.14 1.84
CA ARG A 146 -13.78 2.23 3.31
C ARG A 146 -14.49 1.05 3.97
N LEU A 147 -15.73 0.78 3.54
CA LEU A 147 -16.53 -0.31 4.09
C LEU A 147 -15.81 -1.65 3.92
N ASN A 148 -15.33 -1.93 2.71
CA ASN A 148 -14.66 -3.19 2.42
C ASN A 148 -13.27 -3.29 3.07
N ALA A 149 -12.52 -2.19 3.20
CA ALA A 149 -11.27 -2.19 3.97
C ALA A 149 -11.52 -2.54 5.45
N ILE A 150 -12.59 -2.02 6.06
CA ILE A 150 -12.99 -2.38 7.42
C ILE A 150 -13.34 -3.87 7.50
N LYS A 151 -14.11 -4.40 6.54
CA LYS A 151 -14.41 -5.85 6.47
C LYS A 151 -13.13 -6.69 6.41
N VAL A 152 -12.13 -6.28 5.62
CA VAL A 152 -10.82 -6.96 5.54
C VAL A 152 -10.11 -6.96 6.88
N ILE A 153 -10.02 -5.81 7.56
CA ILE A 153 -9.37 -5.69 8.87
C ILE A 153 -10.06 -6.58 9.90
N LEU A 154 -11.40 -6.54 9.94
CA LEU A 154 -12.19 -7.38 10.85
C LEU A 154 -11.94 -8.87 10.58
N ASN A 155 -11.97 -9.31 9.32
CA ASN A 155 -11.72 -10.72 9.01
C ASN A 155 -10.29 -11.19 9.27
N ALA A 156 -9.33 -10.28 9.49
CA ALA A 156 -7.95 -10.64 9.83
C ALA A 156 -7.76 -10.99 11.31
N VAL A 157 -8.70 -10.63 12.18
CA VAL A 157 -8.59 -10.83 13.64
C VAL A 157 -9.55 -11.93 14.09
N PRO A 158 -9.10 -12.92 14.86
CA PRO A 158 -9.99 -13.93 15.44
C PRO A 158 -10.71 -13.35 16.67
N TYR A 159 -11.86 -12.73 16.46
CA TYR A 159 -12.72 -12.22 17.53
C TYR A 159 -14.14 -12.82 17.48
N GLU A 160 -14.85 -12.77 18.61
CA GLU A 160 -16.24 -13.21 18.68
C GLU A 160 -17.16 -12.24 17.95
N ARG A 161 -17.88 -12.73 16.93
CA ARG A 161 -18.81 -11.90 16.18
C ARG A 161 -20.08 -11.68 16.99
N LEU A 162 -20.30 -10.43 17.40
CA LEU A 162 -21.42 -10.06 18.27
C LEU A 162 -22.76 -9.90 17.53
N ASN A 163 -22.74 -9.61 16.23
CA ASN A 163 -23.96 -9.43 15.44
C ASN A 163 -23.93 -10.33 14.19
N PRO A 164 -24.80 -11.37 14.12
CA PRO A 164 -24.86 -12.31 13.00
C PRO A 164 -25.53 -11.75 11.74
N GLU A 165 -26.26 -10.64 11.85
CA GLU A 165 -26.96 -10.03 10.70
C GLU A 165 -26.03 -9.19 9.80
N LEU A 166 -24.84 -8.85 10.32
CA LEU A 166 -23.86 -8.08 9.57
C LEU A 166 -23.16 -8.96 8.54
N ASP A 167 -23.18 -8.52 7.28
CA ASP A 167 -22.38 -9.11 6.23
C ASP A 167 -20.91 -8.65 6.33
N PHE A 168 -20.03 -9.59 6.67
CA PHE A 168 -18.58 -9.36 6.75
C PHE A 168 -17.84 -9.77 5.48
N VAL A 169 -18.51 -10.30 4.45
CA VAL A 169 -17.86 -10.73 3.22
C VAL A 169 -17.43 -9.48 2.43
N PRO A 170 -16.12 -9.30 2.15
CA PRO A 170 -15.69 -8.21 1.29
C PRO A 170 -16.22 -8.42 -0.13
N ASP A 171 -16.70 -7.36 -0.76
CA ASP A 171 -17.11 -7.36 -2.16
C ASP A 171 -15.91 -7.71 -3.05
N HIS A 172 -16.04 -8.76 -3.87
CA HIS A 172 -14.97 -9.28 -4.72
C HIS A 172 -14.62 -8.36 -5.90
N ASP A 173 -15.51 -7.46 -6.30
CA ASP A 173 -15.21 -6.44 -7.31
C ASP A 173 -14.42 -5.27 -6.70
N VAL A 174 -14.50 -5.09 -5.38
CA VAL A 174 -13.80 -4.05 -4.63
C VAL A 174 -12.50 -4.55 -4.03
N VAL A 175 -12.47 -5.77 -3.49
CA VAL A 175 -11.33 -6.35 -2.78
C VAL A 175 -10.78 -7.55 -3.53
N VAL A 176 -9.52 -7.42 -3.93
CA VAL A 176 -8.82 -8.42 -4.74
C VAL A 176 -7.53 -8.83 -4.02
N SER A 177 -7.16 -10.10 -4.11
CA SER A 177 -5.88 -10.56 -3.55
C SER A 177 -4.69 -10.01 -4.35
N GLY A 178 -3.54 -9.84 -3.70
CA GLY A 178 -2.30 -9.44 -4.36
C GLY A 178 -1.90 -10.39 -5.49
N SER A 179 -2.13 -11.69 -5.32
CA SER A 179 -1.86 -12.70 -6.36
C SER A 179 -2.76 -12.50 -7.60
N ARG A 180 -4.06 -12.29 -7.38
CA ARG A 180 -4.99 -12.03 -8.49
C ARG A 180 -4.66 -10.72 -9.20
N GLU A 181 -4.24 -9.70 -8.47
CA GLU A 181 -3.79 -8.46 -9.08
C GLU A 181 -2.55 -8.65 -9.95
N LEU A 182 -1.58 -9.43 -9.50
CA LEU A 182 -0.40 -9.76 -10.29
C LEU A 182 -0.76 -10.46 -11.60
N GLU A 183 -1.65 -11.45 -11.56
CA GLU A 183 -2.15 -12.13 -12.77
C GLU A 183 -2.79 -11.14 -13.75
N LEU A 184 -3.62 -10.21 -13.25
CA LEU A 184 -4.28 -9.20 -14.08
C LEU A 184 -3.27 -8.25 -14.72
N MET A 185 -2.27 -7.80 -13.95
CA MET A 185 -1.20 -6.93 -14.44
C MET A 185 -0.36 -7.63 -15.50
N GLU A 186 -0.02 -8.91 -15.32
CA GLU A 186 0.73 -9.70 -16.31
C GLU A 186 -0.07 -9.91 -17.60
N ALA A 187 -1.35 -10.28 -17.47
CA ALA A 187 -2.24 -10.42 -18.62
C ALA A 187 -2.41 -9.10 -19.40
N GLN A 188 -2.41 -7.96 -18.71
CA GLN A 188 -2.42 -6.64 -19.34
C GLN A 188 -1.10 -6.37 -20.07
N ARG A 189 0.04 -6.60 -19.41
CA ARG A 189 1.36 -6.41 -20.02
C ARG A 189 1.55 -7.27 -21.28
N LEU A 190 1.08 -8.51 -21.28
CA LEU A 190 1.16 -9.40 -22.44
C LEU A 190 0.30 -8.92 -23.62
N ARG A 191 -0.86 -8.33 -23.35
CA ARG A 191 -1.76 -7.81 -24.41
C ARG A 191 -1.28 -6.50 -25.01
N GLU A 192 -0.74 -5.62 -24.18
CA GLU A 192 -0.52 -4.21 -24.55
C GLU A 192 0.96 -3.81 -24.58
N GLY A 193 1.86 -4.74 -24.26
CA GLY A 193 3.31 -4.52 -24.22
C GLY A 193 3.80 -3.72 -23.01
N ARG A 194 2.89 -3.19 -22.18
CA ARG A 194 3.16 -2.39 -20.97
C ARG A 194 2.02 -2.51 -19.95
N PHE A 195 2.26 -2.11 -18.70
CA PHE A 195 1.19 -1.96 -17.71
C PHE A 195 0.45 -0.63 -17.90
N ILE A 196 -0.86 -0.59 -17.61
CA ILE A 196 -1.68 0.61 -17.84
C ILE A 196 -2.29 1.18 -16.57
N GLY A 197 -2.26 0.40 -15.47
CA GLY A 197 -2.45 0.89 -14.10
C GLY A 197 -3.90 1.14 -13.70
#